data_AF-A0A1I4G084-F1
#
_entry.id   AF-A0A1I4G084-F1
#
_cell.length_a   1.000
_cell.length_b   1.000
_cell.length_c   1.000
_cell.angle_alpha   90.00
_cell.angle_beta   90.00
_cell.angle_gamma   90.00
#
_symmetry.space_group_name_H-M   'P 1'
#
loop_
_entity.id
_entity.type
_entity.pdbx_description
1 polymer ?
#
loop_
_entity_poly.entity_id
_entity_poly.type
_entity_poly.pdbx_seq_one_letter_code
_entity_poly.pdbx_strand_id
1 'polypeptide(L)'
;MHRRDVLRLGAAALGASVVGGSTATAHPGPYRPYGSVAVDGAKEAVVGPDGQYVFVAATTGYAVVDVSVADRPEVVADRRDLLADRENGPLRGIYDVKLRGNRLVVVGPANPIPGALAGMLVEDVSDPANPETVAFYETDHPIHNCYLDGDYAYLTANNGAKNPIVIADVSGDSPEEVARWSLPDYDEAWSDVPPWLRSTHDVWVHDGVAYLAEWDAGTWLLDVSDPTAPSYLSHIEGVPRDELLDLSEGEVRRQGMTPPGNHHFVSVTDDSSLLGVGRESWARQTEEDGLVGGPSGIDLWDISDPTTPERLTTIEPPTTDNPVYGGVWTTAHNFEFRGERLYSSWYQGGVKRHDISDPSNPEELTWWRDPDAASFWTAQLAVPGETFVASDMGVPRGEGAEIYVFPDHAGDQENPPSLTNGTSMDGGSDVVTATPTPNASDTESQSTPTSDADAPGFGVGVGLTALGLAGWRLADRRRE
;
A
#
# COMPACT_ATOMS: atom_id res chain seq x y z
N MET A 1 12.53 42.25 -41.18
CA MET A 1 12.12 42.33 -42.60
C MET A 1 13.26 41.83 -43.48
N HIS A 2 12.92 41.11 -44.56
CA HIS A 2 13.72 40.39 -45.59
C HIS A 2 13.93 38.88 -45.32
N ARG A 3 13.02 37.98 -45.75
CA ARG A 3 12.81 37.35 -47.10
C ARG A 3 14.09 36.68 -47.62
N ARG A 4 14.24 35.34 -47.65
CA ARG A 4 13.51 34.22 -48.34
C ARG A 4 14.26 33.76 -49.61
N ASP A 5 14.23 32.44 -49.83
CA ASP A 5 14.41 31.68 -51.09
C ASP A 5 15.85 31.21 -51.44
N VAL A 6 16.18 29.98 -51.88
CA VAL A 6 15.44 28.84 -52.50
C VAL A 6 16.39 27.60 -52.55
N LEU A 7 15.98 26.42 -52.04
CA LEU A 7 15.67 25.13 -52.70
C LEU A 7 16.76 24.36 -53.51
N ARG A 8 17.01 23.12 -53.01
CA ARG A 8 17.07 21.77 -53.63
C ARG A 8 18.07 21.40 -54.76
N LEU A 9 18.84 20.35 -54.47
CA LEU A 9 19.14 19.09 -55.23
C LEU A 9 20.57 18.66 -54.80
N GLY A 10 20.87 17.49 -54.22
CA GLY A 10 20.36 16.15 -54.43
C GLY A 10 21.54 15.29 -54.92
N ALA A 11 22.20 14.53 -54.04
CA ALA A 11 23.04 13.39 -54.40
C ALA A 11 23.29 12.51 -53.18
N ALA A 12 22.87 11.25 -53.30
CA ALA A 12 23.00 10.21 -52.31
C ALA A 12 24.47 9.76 -52.16
N ALA A 13 24.89 9.52 -50.93
CA ALA A 13 25.99 8.62 -50.60
C ALA A 13 25.62 7.86 -49.32
N LEU A 14 25.28 6.58 -49.51
CA LEU A 14 25.08 5.60 -48.45
C LEU A 14 26.41 5.42 -47.70
N GLY A 15 26.54 6.08 -46.54
CA GLY A 15 27.51 5.75 -45.52
C GLY A 15 26.80 4.95 -44.44
N ALA A 16 26.98 3.63 -44.44
CA ALA A 16 26.51 2.76 -43.37
C ALA A 16 27.32 3.04 -42.10
N SER A 17 26.82 3.93 -41.25
CA SER A 17 27.21 3.99 -39.84
C SER A 17 26.44 2.90 -39.11
N VAL A 18 27.15 1.82 -38.77
CA VAL A 18 26.71 0.83 -37.79
C VAL A 18 26.60 1.56 -36.46
N VAL A 19 25.40 2.00 -36.12
CA VAL A 19 25.06 2.38 -34.75
C VAL A 19 25.00 1.06 -33.99
N GLY A 20 25.98 0.84 -33.13
CA GLY A 20 25.96 -0.25 -32.17
C GLY A 20 24.79 -0.03 -31.23
N GLY A 21 23.64 -0.63 -31.56
CA GLY A 21 22.60 -0.87 -30.58
C GLY A 21 23.19 -1.83 -29.54
N SER A 22 23.37 -1.35 -28.32
CA SER A 22 23.42 -2.21 -27.16
C SER A 22 22.04 -2.84 -27.02
N THR A 23 21.78 -3.90 -27.77
CA THR A 23 20.75 -4.86 -27.39
C THR A 23 21.25 -5.47 -26.10
N ALA A 24 20.76 -4.99 -24.96
CA ALA A 24 20.82 -5.73 -23.72
C ALA A 24 20.24 -7.11 -24.04
N THR A 25 21.11 -8.10 -24.16
CA THR A 25 20.72 -9.49 -24.29
C THR A 25 19.90 -9.80 -23.05
N ALA A 26 18.62 -10.10 -23.23
CA ALA A 26 17.73 -10.63 -22.20
C ALA A 26 18.53 -11.62 -21.33
N HIS A 27 18.43 -11.46 -20.01
CA HIS A 27 19.07 -12.39 -19.09
C HIS A 27 18.62 -13.81 -19.48
N PRO A 28 19.54 -14.73 -19.86
CA PRO A 28 19.14 -16.03 -20.38
C PRO A 28 18.80 -16.93 -19.20
N GLY A 29 17.59 -16.78 -18.67
CA GLY A 29 17.07 -17.53 -17.55
C GLY A 29 15.62 -17.14 -17.26
N PRO A 30 14.89 -17.95 -16.49
CA PRO A 30 13.54 -17.62 -16.08
C PRO A 30 13.51 -16.35 -15.22
N TYR A 31 12.42 -15.59 -15.31
CA TYR A 31 12.21 -14.40 -14.51
C TYR A 31 12.17 -14.74 -13.02
N ARG A 32 13.00 -14.06 -12.23
CA ARG A 32 13.14 -14.23 -10.78
C ARG A 32 13.75 -12.98 -10.15
N PRO A 33 13.57 -12.74 -8.84
CA PRO A 33 14.30 -11.69 -8.15
C PRO A 33 15.82 -11.90 -8.26
N TYR A 34 16.57 -10.80 -8.26
CA TYR A 34 18.03 -10.83 -8.18
C TYR A 34 18.50 -11.29 -6.80
N GLY A 35 17.85 -10.78 -5.75
CA GLY A 35 18.14 -11.09 -4.36
C GLY A 35 17.07 -10.52 -3.44
N SER A 36 17.19 -10.84 -2.15
CA SER A 36 16.34 -10.31 -1.10
C SER A 36 17.12 -10.13 0.21
N VAL A 37 16.57 -9.35 1.12
CA VAL A 37 17.11 -9.15 2.47
C VAL A 37 15.99 -9.09 3.49
N ALA A 38 16.20 -9.76 4.63
CA ALA A 38 15.23 -9.78 5.72
C ALA A 38 15.06 -8.39 6.36
N VAL A 39 13.80 -7.98 6.51
CA VAL A 39 13.39 -6.80 7.28
C VAL A 39 12.18 -7.21 8.12
N ASP A 40 12.42 -7.50 9.40
CA ASP A 40 11.36 -7.98 10.28
C ASP A 40 10.19 -6.99 10.36
N GLY A 41 8.99 -7.51 10.12
CA GLY A 41 7.75 -6.75 10.13
C GLY A 41 7.51 -5.84 8.93
N ALA A 42 8.21 -6.02 7.79
CA ALA A 42 8.09 -5.16 6.61
C ALA A 42 6.64 -4.96 6.10
N LYS A 43 6.34 -3.73 5.67
CA LYS A 43 5.06 -3.23 5.15
C LYS A 43 5.34 -2.29 3.98
N GLU A 44 4.96 -1.02 4.04
CA GLU A 44 5.29 -0.06 2.98
C GLU A 44 6.80 0.02 2.74
N ALA A 45 7.19 0.07 1.47
CA ALA A 45 8.54 0.40 1.04
C ALA A 45 8.51 1.57 0.04
N VAL A 46 9.29 2.61 0.31
CA VAL A 46 9.45 3.76 -0.60
C VAL A 46 10.88 3.89 -1.08
N VAL A 47 11.06 4.13 -2.37
CA VAL A 47 12.38 4.21 -3.01
C VAL A 47 12.93 5.64 -2.94
N GLY A 48 14.22 5.77 -2.59
CA GLY A 48 14.97 7.02 -2.64
C GLY A 48 15.16 7.57 -4.06
N PRO A 49 15.48 8.87 -4.22
CA PRO A 49 15.52 9.54 -5.53
C PRO A 49 16.49 8.96 -6.56
N ASP A 50 17.54 8.26 -6.11
CA ASP A 50 18.56 7.63 -6.96
C ASP A 50 18.34 6.13 -7.17
N GLY A 51 17.26 5.57 -6.61
CA GLY A 51 16.95 4.15 -6.68
C GLY A 51 17.87 3.25 -5.87
N GLN A 52 18.81 3.80 -5.08
CA GLN A 52 19.82 3.02 -4.37
C GLN A 52 19.38 2.62 -2.96
N TYR A 53 18.54 3.42 -2.32
CA TYR A 53 18.04 3.15 -0.97
C TYR A 53 16.53 2.98 -0.95
N VAL A 54 16.07 2.07 -0.10
CA VAL A 54 14.64 1.80 0.15
C VAL A 54 14.36 2.00 1.63
N PHE A 55 13.36 2.81 1.95
CA PHE A 55 12.89 3.06 3.31
C PHE A 55 11.66 2.20 3.57
N VAL A 56 11.69 1.41 4.63
CA VAL A 56 10.73 0.32 4.86
C VAL A 56 10.05 0.49 6.21
N ALA A 57 8.73 0.63 6.21
CA ALA A 57 7.92 0.50 7.41
C ALA A 57 8.02 -0.93 7.94
N ALA A 58 8.30 -1.10 9.23
CA ALA A 58 8.71 -2.40 9.78
C ALA A 58 7.91 -2.82 11.01
N THR A 59 6.66 -2.36 11.16
CA THR A 59 5.73 -2.63 12.28
C THR A 59 6.17 -2.10 13.65
N THR A 60 7.39 -2.38 14.09
CA THR A 60 8.00 -1.94 15.37
C THR A 60 9.01 -0.81 15.19
N GLY A 61 9.08 -0.26 13.98
CA GLY A 61 10.11 0.68 13.58
C GLY A 61 10.10 0.92 12.07
N TYR A 62 11.24 1.38 11.55
CA TYR A 62 11.53 1.42 10.12
C TYR A 62 12.96 0.96 9.85
N ALA A 63 13.24 0.53 8.63
CA ALA A 63 14.57 0.15 8.18
C ALA A 63 14.95 0.90 6.90
N VAL A 64 16.24 0.97 6.62
CA VAL A 64 16.80 1.48 5.37
C VAL A 64 17.64 0.38 4.74
N VAL A 65 17.33 0.06 3.48
CA VAL A 65 17.98 -1.00 2.71
C VAL A 65 18.73 -0.37 1.53
N ASP A 66 20.01 -0.69 1.41
CA ASP A 66 20.79 -0.43 0.20
C ASP A 66 20.52 -1.55 -0.81
N VAL A 67 20.00 -1.17 -1.98
CA VAL A 67 19.68 -2.06 -3.12
C VAL A 67 20.57 -1.77 -4.35
N SER A 68 21.65 -1.00 -4.18
CA SER A 68 22.60 -0.67 -5.25
C SER A 68 23.26 -1.90 -5.87
N VAL A 69 23.41 -2.97 -5.08
CA VAL A 69 23.85 -4.29 -5.53
C VAL A 69 22.66 -5.23 -5.52
N ALA A 70 21.99 -5.36 -6.67
CA ALA A 70 20.68 -5.99 -6.77
C ALA A 70 20.60 -7.45 -6.27
N ASP A 71 21.68 -8.24 -6.40
CA ASP A 71 21.73 -9.63 -5.92
C ASP A 71 22.20 -9.78 -4.47
N ARG A 72 22.52 -8.65 -3.82
CA ARG A 72 23.00 -8.56 -2.44
C ARG A 72 22.50 -7.27 -1.76
N PRO A 73 21.19 -7.06 -1.62
CA PRO A 73 20.67 -5.93 -0.85
C PRO A 73 21.09 -6.05 0.63
N GLU A 74 21.36 -4.93 1.29
CA GLU A 74 21.88 -4.90 2.66
C GLU A 74 21.12 -3.86 3.52
N VAL A 75 20.72 -4.24 4.74
CA VAL A 75 20.14 -3.28 5.70
C VAL A 75 21.26 -2.38 6.24
N VAL A 76 21.16 -1.08 5.98
CA VAL A 76 22.16 -0.08 6.41
C VAL A 76 21.76 0.67 7.67
N ALA A 77 20.45 0.74 7.96
CA ALA A 77 19.92 1.24 9.23
C ALA A 77 18.68 0.45 9.64
N ASP A 78 18.55 0.17 10.94
CA ASP A 78 17.40 -0.50 11.52
C ASP A 78 16.97 0.23 12.79
N ARG A 79 15.81 0.88 12.76
CA ARG A 79 15.36 1.84 13.78
C ARG A 79 14.13 1.30 14.48
N ARG A 80 14.35 0.72 15.67
CA ARG A 80 13.35 0.09 16.52
C ARG A 80 13.14 0.87 17.82
N ASP A 81 12.09 0.52 18.56
CA ASP A 81 11.76 1.10 19.87
C ASP A 81 11.67 2.64 19.85
N LEU A 82 11.14 3.17 18.74
CA LEU A 82 11.03 4.60 18.50
C LEU A 82 10.23 5.27 19.62
N LEU A 83 10.82 6.27 20.28
CA LEU A 83 10.20 7.01 21.40
C LEU A 83 9.84 6.13 22.61
N ALA A 84 10.57 5.04 22.87
CA ALA A 84 10.34 4.17 24.03
C ALA A 84 10.48 4.86 25.40
N ASP A 85 11.13 6.01 25.45
CA ASP A 85 11.28 6.85 26.65
C ASP A 85 10.07 7.75 26.93
N ARG A 86 9.15 7.91 25.97
CA ARG A 86 7.91 8.68 26.16
C ARG A 86 6.84 7.86 26.87
N GLU A 87 5.91 8.57 27.51
CA GLU A 87 4.70 7.95 28.05
C GLU A 87 3.96 7.21 26.93
N ASN A 88 3.53 5.97 27.20
CA ASN A 88 2.83 5.10 26.25
C ASN A 88 3.63 4.67 25.01
N GLY A 89 4.93 4.97 24.94
CA GLY A 89 5.84 4.47 23.93
C GLY A 89 6.19 2.97 24.12
N PRO A 90 6.88 2.36 23.14
CA PRO A 90 7.32 2.95 21.86
C PRO A 90 6.18 3.14 20.84
N LEU A 91 6.43 3.99 19.84
CA LEU A 91 5.63 4.05 18.62
C LEU A 91 5.72 2.70 17.90
N ARG A 92 4.57 2.14 17.55
CA ARG A 92 4.44 0.79 16.95
C ARG A 92 3.25 0.75 16.00
N GLY A 93 3.06 -0.40 15.34
CA GLY A 93 2.05 -0.53 14.29
C GLY A 93 2.38 0.33 13.07
N ILE A 94 3.67 0.47 12.76
CA ILE A 94 4.16 1.30 11.67
C ILE A 94 4.01 0.53 10.36
N TYR A 95 2.95 0.82 9.61
CA TYR A 95 2.66 0.15 8.34
C TYR A 95 2.99 1.03 7.13
N ASP A 96 3.13 2.34 7.34
CA ASP A 96 3.35 3.28 6.26
C ASP A 96 4.51 4.24 6.56
N VAL A 97 5.25 4.55 5.49
CA VAL A 97 6.31 5.55 5.44
C VAL A 97 6.22 6.28 4.11
N LYS A 98 6.54 7.58 4.09
CA LYS A 98 6.58 8.35 2.84
C LYS A 98 7.78 9.26 2.80
N LEU A 99 8.38 9.37 1.62
CA LEU A 99 9.64 10.08 1.40
C LEU A 99 9.45 11.26 0.43
N ARG A 100 10.00 12.41 0.79
CA ARG A 100 10.17 13.55 -0.12
C ARG A 100 11.56 14.16 0.05
N GLY A 101 12.40 14.03 -0.99
CA GLY A 101 13.79 14.44 -0.90
C GLY A 101 14.51 13.69 0.21
N ASN A 102 14.98 14.41 1.23
CA ASN A 102 15.65 13.84 2.40
C ASN A 102 14.75 13.79 3.65
N ARG A 103 13.44 14.01 3.51
CA ARG A 103 12.49 13.93 4.63
C ARG A 103 11.68 12.65 4.52
N LEU A 104 11.75 11.81 5.54
CA LEU A 104 10.93 10.62 5.69
C LEU A 104 9.90 10.89 6.79
N VAL A 105 8.62 10.64 6.50
CA VAL A 105 7.58 10.56 7.53
C VAL A 105 7.30 9.09 7.86
N VAL A 106 7.20 8.81 9.16
CA VAL A 106 6.96 7.46 9.70
C VAL A 106 5.75 7.54 10.61
N VAL A 107 4.66 6.83 10.26
CA VAL A 107 3.36 7.00 10.93
C VAL A 107 2.92 5.74 11.66
N GLY A 108 2.26 5.92 12.80
CA GLY A 108 1.66 4.80 13.52
C GLY A 108 0.90 5.21 14.79
N PRO A 109 0.17 4.28 15.41
CA PRO A 109 -0.14 2.96 14.86
C PRO A 109 -1.14 3.06 13.71
N ALA A 110 -1.05 2.13 12.76
CA ALA A 110 -1.97 2.03 11.64
C ALA A 110 -3.41 1.68 12.06
N ASN A 111 -3.56 1.01 13.19
CA ASN A 111 -4.85 0.60 13.76
C ASN A 111 -5.01 1.17 15.17
N PRO A 112 -6.26 1.35 15.66
CA PRO A 112 -6.48 1.75 17.05
C PRO A 112 -5.87 0.76 18.03
N ILE A 113 -4.94 1.24 18.86
CA ILE A 113 -4.36 0.48 19.97
C ILE A 113 -4.63 1.25 21.26
N PRO A 114 -5.50 0.75 22.15
CA PRO A 114 -5.85 1.48 23.38
C PRO A 114 -4.64 1.85 24.23
N GLY A 115 -4.48 3.15 24.48
CA GLY A 115 -3.42 3.68 25.33
C GLY A 115 -2.01 3.63 24.73
N ALA A 116 -1.85 3.37 23.43
CA ALA A 116 -0.56 3.47 22.76
C ALA A 116 -0.27 4.91 22.31
N LEU A 117 1.01 5.28 22.25
CA LEU A 117 1.48 6.48 21.58
C LEU A 117 1.10 6.42 20.09
N ALA A 118 0.54 7.50 19.57
CA ALA A 118 0.16 7.66 18.18
C ALA A 118 0.71 8.98 17.60
N GLY A 119 1.08 8.97 16.34
CA GLY A 119 1.57 10.16 15.66
C GLY A 119 2.45 9.89 14.46
N MET A 120 3.13 10.95 14.03
CA MET A 120 4.06 10.96 12.90
C MET A 120 5.44 11.41 13.37
N LEU A 121 6.46 10.61 13.09
CA LEU A 121 7.85 11.03 13.15
C LEU A 121 8.24 11.70 11.83
N VAL A 122 9.04 12.77 11.92
CA VAL A 122 9.71 13.39 10.79
C VAL A 122 11.20 13.13 10.95
N GLU A 123 11.79 12.42 9.99
CA GLU A 123 13.19 12.03 9.99
C GLU A 123 13.94 12.73 8.84
N ASP A 124 15.15 13.21 9.11
CA ASP A 124 16.14 13.57 8.10
C ASP A 124 16.92 12.31 7.71
N VAL A 125 16.85 11.94 6.43
CA VAL A 125 17.48 10.76 5.84
C VAL A 125 18.53 11.13 4.79
N SER A 126 19.11 12.34 4.89
CA SER A 126 20.22 12.77 4.02
C SER A 126 21.46 11.89 4.13
N ASP A 127 21.67 11.24 5.28
CA ASP A 127 22.54 10.06 5.43
C ASP A 127 21.66 8.83 5.70
N PRO A 128 21.38 7.99 4.68
CA PRO A 128 20.53 6.81 4.82
C PRO A 128 21.02 5.78 5.85
N ALA A 129 22.32 5.76 6.16
CA ALA A 129 22.89 4.89 7.17
C ALA A 129 22.75 5.46 8.59
N ASN A 130 22.53 6.77 8.73
CA ASN A 130 22.36 7.45 10.02
C ASN A 130 21.18 8.45 10.00
N PRO A 131 19.92 7.98 9.88
CA PRO A 131 18.76 8.88 9.96
C PRO A 131 18.69 9.66 11.28
N GLU A 132 18.19 10.88 11.26
CA GLU A 132 18.03 11.72 12.45
C GLU A 132 16.57 12.16 12.65
N THR A 133 16.03 11.99 13.85
CA THR A 133 14.67 12.46 14.17
C THR A 133 14.67 13.98 14.30
N VAL A 134 13.91 14.65 13.42
CA VAL A 134 13.73 16.10 13.41
C VAL A 134 12.60 16.51 14.36
N ALA A 135 11.47 15.81 14.27
CA ALA A 135 10.28 16.15 15.03
C ALA A 135 9.36 14.95 15.26
N PHE A 136 8.44 15.10 16.22
CA PHE A 136 7.33 14.18 16.44
C PHE A 136 6.03 14.97 16.59
N TYR A 137 5.06 14.64 15.74
CA TYR A 137 3.70 15.17 15.78
C TYR A 137 2.78 14.14 16.43
N GLU A 138 2.46 14.35 17.71
CA GLU A 138 1.63 13.44 18.50
C GLU A 138 0.14 13.64 18.20
N THR A 139 -0.59 12.54 18.00
CA THR A 139 -2.02 12.55 17.67
C THR A 139 -2.84 11.77 18.71
N ASP A 140 -4.15 12.05 18.77
CA ASP A 140 -5.10 11.26 19.58
C ASP A 140 -5.82 10.17 18.77
N HIS A 141 -5.37 9.94 17.53
CA HIS A 141 -5.94 9.00 16.58
C HIS A 141 -4.84 8.18 15.88
N PRO A 142 -5.14 6.94 15.43
CA PRO A 142 -4.23 6.18 14.59
C PRO A 142 -4.04 6.85 13.22
N ILE A 143 -2.96 6.47 12.54
CA ILE A 143 -2.64 6.92 11.19
C ILE A 143 -2.29 5.69 10.35
N HIS A 144 -3.18 5.31 9.43
CA HIS A 144 -3.05 4.09 8.62
C HIS A 144 -2.05 4.26 7.49
N ASN A 145 -2.34 5.22 6.60
CA ASN A 145 -1.44 5.72 5.57
C ASN A 145 -1.26 7.24 5.69
N CYS A 146 -0.23 7.72 5.02
CA CYS A 146 0.10 9.12 4.88
C CYS A 146 0.59 9.43 3.47
N TYR A 147 0.77 10.72 3.19
CA TYR A 147 1.50 11.22 2.03
C TYR A 147 2.31 12.45 2.42
N LEU A 148 3.42 12.71 1.71
CA LEU A 148 4.26 13.88 1.93
C LEU A 148 4.46 14.63 0.62
N ASP A 149 3.86 15.82 0.52
CA ASP A 149 4.06 16.73 -0.62
C ASP A 149 4.60 18.08 -0.15
N GLY A 150 5.76 18.46 -0.69
CA GLY A 150 6.50 19.63 -0.25
C GLY A 150 6.76 19.62 1.27
N ASP A 151 6.22 20.61 1.96
CA ASP A 151 6.32 20.78 3.41
C ASP A 151 5.03 20.33 4.14
N TYR A 152 4.13 19.58 3.48
CA TYR A 152 2.85 19.16 4.05
C TYR A 152 2.70 17.65 4.08
N ALA A 153 2.41 17.12 5.27
CA ALA A 153 2.04 15.74 5.48
C ALA A 153 0.52 15.60 5.53
N TYR A 154 -0.01 14.64 4.78
CA TYR A 154 -1.42 14.29 4.72
C TYR A 154 -1.61 12.98 5.48
N LEU A 155 -2.44 12.98 6.52
CA LEU A 155 -2.55 11.87 7.47
C LEU A 155 -3.97 11.34 7.48
N THR A 156 -4.14 10.04 7.29
CA THR A 156 -5.43 9.38 7.52
C THR A 156 -5.74 9.37 9.01
N ALA A 157 -6.82 10.02 9.45
CA ALA A 157 -7.16 10.15 10.87
C ALA A 157 -8.41 9.35 11.21
N ASN A 158 -8.30 8.02 11.20
CA ASN A 158 -9.41 7.09 11.41
C ASN A 158 -9.83 6.97 12.88
N ASN A 159 -10.40 8.06 13.40
CA ASN A 159 -10.83 8.21 14.79
C ASN A 159 -12.20 7.58 15.11
N GLY A 160 -12.86 6.98 14.11
CA GLY A 160 -14.17 6.33 14.26
C GLY A 160 -15.35 7.30 14.44
N ALA A 161 -15.11 8.61 14.43
CA ALA A 161 -16.16 9.62 14.45
C ALA A 161 -16.37 10.20 13.05
N LYS A 162 -15.38 10.95 12.56
CA LYS A 162 -15.44 11.60 11.25
C LYS A 162 -14.49 11.00 10.22
N ASN A 163 -13.45 10.30 10.66
CA ASN A 163 -12.36 9.79 9.82
C ASN A 163 -11.82 10.87 8.87
N PRO A 164 -11.37 12.04 9.36
CA PRO A 164 -10.84 13.06 8.48
C PRO A 164 -9.51 12.66 7.86
N ILE A 165 -9.13 13.37 6.81
CA ILE A 165 -7.73 13.59 6.47
C ILE A 165 -7.26 14.81 7.26
N VAL A 166 -6.07 14.73 7.85
CA VAL A 166 -5.42 15.83 8.57
C VAL A 166 -4.21 16.28 7.76
N ILE A 167 -4.10 17.59 7.51
CA ILE A 167 -2.94 18.19 6.82
C ILE A 167 -2.10 18.90 7.88
N ALA A 168 -0.84 18.47 8.00
CA ALA A 168 0.14 19.06 8.90
C ALA A 168 1.27 19.74 8.14
N ASP A 169 1.61 20.97 8.51
CA ASP A 169 2.85 21.63 8.07
C ASP A 169 4.03 20.99 8.81
N VAL A 170 5.01 20.51 8.07
CA VAL A 170 6.24 19.88 8.56
C VAL A 170 7.50 20.64 8.16
N SER A 171 7.39 21.89 7.69
CA SER A 171 8.55 22.69 7.24
C SER A 171 9.61 22.90 8.34
N GLY A 172 9.19 22.97 9.61
CA GLY A 172 10.04 23.18 10.79
C GLY A 172 10.26 21.94 11.68
N ASP A 173 10.69 22.20 12.92
CA ASP A 173 10.90 21.21 13.99
C ASP A 173 9.68 21.07 14.92
N SER A 174 8.62 21.84 14.65
CA SER A 174 7.35 21.83 15.39
C SER A 174 6.19 21.69 14.42
N PRO A 175 5.90 20.46 13.94
CA PRO A 175 4.78 20.23 13.05
C PRO A 175 3.45 20.66 13.65
N GLU A 176 2.56 21.20 12.83
CA GLU A 176 1.23 21.64 13.27
C GLU A 176 0.15 21.33 12.25
N GLU A 177 -1.06 21.02 12.73
CA GLU A 177 -2.23 20.86 11.87
C GLU A 177 -2.63 22.22 11.28
N VAL A 178 -2.72 22.30 9.96
CA VAL A 178 -3.17 23.50 9.24
C VAL A 178 -4.56 23.34 8.66
N ALA A 179 -5.00 22.12 8.38
CA ALA A 179 -6.33 21.85 7.86
C ALA A 179 -6.79 20.41 8.14
N ARG A 180 -8.10 20.19 7.97
CA ARG A 180 -8.72 18.87 7.96
C ARG A 180 -9.90 18.85 7.00
N TRP A 181 -10.21 17.68 6.47
CA TRP A 181 -11.38 17.47 5.64
C TRP A 181 -11.99 16.09 5.93
N SER A 182 -13.32 15.96 5.92
CA SER A 182 -14.00 14.68 6.08
C SER A 182 -15.34 14.64 5.35
N LEU A 183 -15.82 13.44 5.02
CA LEU A 183 -17.13 13.24 4.40
C LEU A 183 -18.29 13.87 5.22
N PRO A 184 -18.36 13.70 6.57
CA PRO A 184 -19.37 14.39 7.38
C PRO A 184 -19.27 15.92 7.41
N ASP A 185 -18.09 16.50 7.18
CA ASP A 185 -17.94 17.96 7.08
C ASP A 185 -18.37 18.50 5.70
N TYR A 186 -18.21 17.67 4.66
CA TYR A 186 -18.69 17.96 3.31
C TYR A 186 -20.21 17.86 3.19
N ASP A 187 -20.80 16.75 3.64
CA ASP A 187 -22.26 16.52 3.70
C ASP A 187 -22.60 15.75 4.98
N GLU A 188 -23.37 16.39 5.87
CA GLU A 188 -23.74 15.87 7.18
C GLU A 188 -24.42 14.48 7.10
N ALA A 189 -25.07 14.14 5.99
CA ALA A 189 -25.70 12.84 5.79
C ALA A 189 -24.70 11.66 5.75
N TRP A 190 -23.40 11.91 5.55
CA TRP A 190 -22.37 10.88 5.74
C TRP A 190 -22.15 10.50 7.21
N SER A 191 -22.62 11.31 8.16
CA SER A 191 -22.54 10.99 9.59
C SER A 191 -23.35 9.73 9.97
N ASP A 192 -24.40 9.44 9.20
CA ASP A 192 -25.27 8.28 9.42
C ASP A 192 -24.69 6.98 8.82
N VAL A 193 -23.72 7.10 7.90
CA VAL A 193 -23.01 5.94 7.35
C VAL A 193 -22.04 5.38 8.41
N PRO A 194 -22.04 4.06 8.67
CA PRO A 194 -21.13 3.43 9.61
C PRO A 194 -19.67 3.85 9.34
N PRO A 195 -18.93 4.37 10.35
CA PRO A 195 -17.57 4.89 10.16
C PRO A 195 -16.62 3.90 9.49
N TRP A 196 -16.81 2.60 9.74
CA TRP A 196 -16.09 1.51 9.05
C TRP A 196 -16.10 1.70 7.53
N LEU A 197 -17.28 1.87 6.92
CA LEU A 197 -17.49 1.91 5.47
C LEU A 197 -17.02 3.20 4.78
N ARG A 198 -16.50 4.15 5.56
CA ARG A 198 -16.00 5.46 5.12
C ARG A 198 -14.69 5.79 5.85
N SER A 199 -13.82 4.79 5.94
CA SER A 199 -12.48 4.97 6.47
C SER A 199 -11.59 5.46 5.34
N THR A 200 -10.84 6.53 5.57
CA THR A 200 -9.79 6.94 4.63
C THR A 200 -8.64 5.96 4.78
N HIS A 201 -8.52 5.02 3.85
CA HIS A 201 -7.45 4.04 3.87
C HIS A 201 -6.15 4.64 3.37
N ASP A 202 -6.20 5.32 2.22
CA ASP A 202 -5.02 5.82 1.53
C ASP A 202 -5.21 7.27 1.05
N VAL A 203 -4.09 7.97 0.92
CA VAL A 203 -4.02 9.32 0.38
C VAL A 203 -2.82 9.43 -0.56
N TRP A 204 -3.07 9.93 -1.77
CA TRP A 204 -2.04 10.29 -2.73
C TRP A 204 -2.17 11.77 -3.08
N VAL A 205 -1.08 12.53 -3.14
CA VAL A 205 -1.11 13.94 -3.53
C VAL A 205 -0.20 14.19 -4.72
N HIS A 206 -0.73 14.80 -5.76
CA HIS A 206 0.02 15.15 -6.96
C HIS A 206 -0.58 16.38 -7.63
N ASP A 207 0.27 17.30 -8.08
CA ASP A 207 -0.11 18.54 -8.78
C ASP A 207 -1.27 19.33 -8.14
N GLY A 208 -1.30 19.41 -6.81
CA GLY A 208 -2.32 20.16 -6.07
C GLY A 208 -3.67 19.45 -5.93
N VAL A 209 -3.74 18.15 -6.24
CA VAL A 209 -4.93 17.32 -6.01
C VAL A 209 -4.59 16.21 -5.02
N ALA A 210 -5.43 16.01 -4.01
CA ALA A 210 -5.38 14.85 -3.12
C ALA A 210 -6.44 13.83 -3.55
N TYR A 211 -6.03 12.57 -3.67
CA TYR A 211 -6.85 11.41 -4.01
C TYR A 211 -7.00 10.56 -2.76
N LEU A 212 -8.23 10.37 -2.30
CA LEU A 212 -8.54 9.72 -1.02
C LEU A 212 -9.28 8.41 -1.27
N ALA A 213 -8.72 7.29 -0.85
CA ALA A 213 -9.39 6.00 -0.90
C ALA A 213 -10.27 5.83 0.33
N GLU A 214 -11.58 6.09 0.22
CA GLU A 214 -12.55 6.11 1.32
C GLU A 214 -13.39 4.81 1.38
N TRP A 215 -12.75 3.66 1.16
CA TRP A 215 -13.41 2.34 1.17
C TRP A 215 -14.69 2.28 0.34
N ASP A 216 -15.84 1.97 0.95
CA ASP A 216 -17.13 1.84 0.28
C ASP A 216 -17.73 3.19 -0.09
N ALA A 217 -17.27 4.29 0.51
CA ALA A 217 -17.67 5.63 0.12
C ALA A 217 -17.01 6.09 -1.20
N GLY A 218 -16.10 5.30 -1.77
CA GLY A 218 -15.48 5.54 -3.07
C GLY A 218 -14.13 6.24 -2.98
N THR A 219 -13.69 6.83 -4.09
CA THR A 219 -12.43 7.60 -4.15
C THR A 219 -12.72 9.07 -4.32
N TRP A 220 -12.30 9.91 -3.38
CA TRP A 220 -12.62 11.34 -3.34
C TRP A 220 -11.43 12.19 -3.75
N LEU A 221 -11.67 13.20 -4.60
CA LEU A 221 -10.65 14.10 -5.10
C LEU A 221 -10.85 15.49 -4.46
N LEU A 222 -9.79 16.02 -3.87
CA LEU A 222 -9.76 17.34 -3.25
C LEU A 222 -8.75 18.25 -3.94
N ASP A 223 -9.11 19.50 -4.17
CA ASP A 223 -8.17 20.58 -4.47
C ASP A 223 -7.43 20.92 -3.18
N VAL A 224 -6.11 20.73 -3.21
CA VAL A 224 -5.16 21.03 -2.15
C VAL A 224 -4.03 21.92 -2.65
N SER A 225 -4.25 22.66 -3.73
CA SER A 225 -3.31 23.68 -4.24
C SER A 225 -2.99 24.74 -3.19
N ASP A 226 -3.94 25.01 -2.28
CA ASP A 226 -3.70 25.58 -0.96
C ASP A 226 -3.96 24.49 0.12
N PRO A 227 -2.91 23.90 0.72
CA PRO A 227 -3.05 22.85 1.71
C PRO A 227 -3.71 23.32 3.02
N THR A 228 -3.86 24.64 3.23
CA THR A 228 -4.57 25.20 4.38
C THR A 228 -6.08 25.32 4.14
N ALA A 229 -6.54 25.08 2.91
CA ALA A 229 -7.93 25.23 2.51
C ALA A 229 -8.37 24.11 1.53
N PRO A 230 -8.29 22.82 1.92
CA PRO A 230 -8.70 21.72 1.06
C PRO A 230 -10.18 21.83 0.70
N SER A 231 -10.51 21.58 -0.57
CA SER A 231 -11.89 21.66 -1.04
C SER A 231 -12.26 20.53 -2.00
N TYR A 232 -13.52 20.11 -1.98
CA TYR A 232 -14.01 19.03 -2.82
C TYR A 232 -13.96 19.39 -4.32
N LEU A 233 -13.45 18.47 -5.14
CA LEU A 233 -13.48 18.56 -6.60
C LEU A 233 -14.52 17.60 -7.19
N SER A 234 -14.33 16.31 -6.99
CA SER A 234 -15.13 15.23 -7.55
C SER A 234 -14.93 13.95 -6.74
N HIS A 235 -15.59 12.85 -7.14
CA HIS A 235 -15.29 11.53 -6.62
C HIS A 235 -15.65 10.46 -7.66
N ILE A 236 -14.99 9.31 -7.56
CA ILE A 236 -15.43 8.06 -8.15
C ILE A 236 -16.37 7.40 -7.15
N GLU A 237 -17.61 7.17 -7.56
CA GLU A 237 -18.62 6.53 -6.73
C GLU A 237 -18.17 5.13 -6.28
N GLY A 238 -18.28 4.89 -4.98
CA GLY A 238 -18.22 3.55 -4.42
C GLY A 238 -19.61 2.91 -4.42
N VAL A 239 -20.02 2.38 -3.27
CA VAL A 239 -21.39 1.89 -3.04
C VAL A 239 -22.30 3.09 -2.78
N PRO A 240 -23.50 3.15 -3.40
CA PRO A 240 -24.44 4.24 -3.17
C PRO A 240 -24.73 4.43 -1.68
N ARG A 241 -24.74 5.70 -1.23
CA ARG A 241 -24.88 6.02 0.19
C ARG A 241 -26.16 5.46 0.80
N ASP A 242 -27.28 5.49 0.07
CA ASP A 242 -28.55 4.93 0.52
C ASP A 242 -28.48 3.41 0.71
N GLU A 243 -27.77 2.69 -0.17
CA GLU A 243 -27.51 1.26 0.04
C GLU A 243 -26.67 1.00 1.30
N LEU A 244 -25.68 1.85 1.58
CA LEU A 244 -24.87 1.75 2.81
C LEU A 244 -25.68 2.00 4.09
N LEU A 245 -26.67 2.90 4.03
CA LEU A 245 -27.54 3.23 5.15
C LEU A 245 -28.57 2.13 5.47
N ASP A 246 -28.94 1.32 4.47
CA ASP A 246 -29.92 0.25 4.61
C ASP A 246 -29.33 -1.07 5.17
N LEU A 247 -28.00 -1.12 5.39
CA LEU A 247 -27.31 -2.30 5.92
C LEU A 247 -27.62 -2.53 7.41
N SER A 248 -27.89 -3.79 7.76
CA SER A 248 -27.89 -4.22 9.16
C SER A 248 -26.46 -4.29 9.74
N GLU A 249 -26.34 -4.31 11.08
CA GLU A 249 -25.06 -4.41 11.78
C GLU A 249 -24.20 -5.61 11.32
N GLY A 250 -24.84 -6.74 11.01
CA GLY A 250 -24.17 -7.94 10.50
C GLY A 250 -23.76 -7.85 9.02
N GLU A 251 -24.31 -6.90 8.27
CA GLU A 251 -24.01 -6.67 6.86
C GLU A 251 -22.86 -5.68 6.68
N VAL A 252 -22.75 -4.65 7.54
CA VAL A 252 -21.70 -3.63 7.49
C VAL A 252 -20.31 -4.23 7.34
N ARG A 253 -19.96 -5.22 8.18
CA ARG A 253 -18.64 -5.84 8.10
C ARG A 253 -18.44 -6.62 6.80
N ARG A 254 -19.49 -7.30 6.32
CA ARG A 254 -19.41 -8.09 5.08
C ARG A 254 -19.23 -7.18 3.89
N GLN A 255 -19.95 -6.06 3.87
CA GLN A 255 -19.92 -5.05 2.82
C GLN A 255 -18.48 -4.57 2.57
N GLY A 256 -17.78 -4.08 3.59
CA GLY A 256 -16.40 -3.58 3.42
C GLY A 256 -15.33 -4.64 3.17
N MET A 257 -15.69 -5.92 3.08
CA MET A 257 -14.75 -7.02 2.78
C MET A 257 -15.06 -7.72 1.45
N THR A 258 -16.14 -7.33 0.76
CA THR A 258 -16.56 -7.93 -0.50
C THR A 258 -16.73 -6.85 -1.57
N PRO A 259 -16.51 -7.16 -2.86
CA PRO A 259 -16.82 -6.22 -3.93
C PRO A 259 -18.29 -5.75 -3.87
N PRO A 260 -18.62 -4.53 -4.34
CA PRO A 260 -17.74 -3.61 -5.07
C PRO A 260 -16.98 -2.60 -4.18
N GLY A 261 -17.12 -2.66 -2.86
CA GLY A 261 -16.56 -1.69 -1.92
C GLY A 261 -15.04 -1.78 -1.69
N ASN A 262 -14.58 -1.18 -0.59
CA ASN A 262 -13.17 -1.18 -0.16
C ASN A 262 -12.21 -0.63 -1.24
N HIS A 263 -12.45 0.60 -1.71
CA HIS A 263 -11.42 1.40 -2.39
C HIS A 263 -10.26 1.60 -1.41
N HIS A 264 -9.11 1.00 -1.73
CA HIS A 264 -8.08 0.70 -0.75
C HIS A 264 -6.80 1.49 -1.00
N PHE A 265 -6.32 1.56 -2.24
CA PHE A 265 -5.08 2.24 -2.59
C PHE A 265 -5.27 3.03 -3.88
N VAL A 266 -4.65 4.22 -3.96
CA VAL A 266 -4.72 5.09 -5.12
C VAL A 266 -3.35 5.60 -5.52
N SER A 267 -3.14 5.75 -6.82
CA SER A 267 -1.96 6.42 -7.38
C SER A 267 -2.34 7.05 -8.72
N VAL A 268 -1.59 8.06 -9.14
CA VAL A 268 -1.79 8.71 -10.44
C VAL A 268 -0.51 8.73 -11.26
N THR A 269 -0.68 8.81 -12.57
CA THR A 269 0.42 9.06 -13.51
C THR A 269 1.03 10.44 -13.32
N ASP A 270 2.29 10.60 -13.72
CA ASP A 270 3.04 11.86 -13.56
C ASP A 270 2.36 13.07 -14.23
N ASP A 271 1.55 12.85 -15.27
CA ASP A 271 0.80 13.89 -15.97
C ASP A 271 -0.64 14.08 -15.47
N SER A 272 -1.02 13.38 -14.40
CA SER A 272 -2.36 13.40 -13.79
C SER A 272 -3.50 13.02 -14.74
N SER A 273 -3.23 12.31 -15.85
CA SER A 273 -4.26 11.92 -16.82
C SER A 273 -4.94 10.58 -16.49
N LEU A 274 -4.27 9.73 -15.71
CA LEU A 274 -4.74 8.40 -15.35
C LEU A 274 -4.67 8.19 -13.83
N LEU A 275 -5.76 7.68 -13.26
CA LEU A 275 -5.90 7.28 -11.87
C LEU A 275 -6.10 5.77 -11.78
N GLY A 276 -5.31 5.12 -10.93
CA GLY A 276 -5.54 3.75 -10.51
C GLY A 276 -6.30 3.73 -9.18
N VAL A 277 -7.28 2.86 -9.05
CA VAL A 277 -8.00 2.58 -7.81
C VAL A 277 -7.92 1.07 -7.53
N GLY A 278 -7.06 0.69 -6.59
CA GLY A 278 -6.98 -0.67 -6.07
C GLY A 278 -8.08 -0.92 -5.06
N ARG A 279 -8.71 -2.11 -5.13
CA ARG A 279 -9.67 -2.55 -4.13
C ARG A 279 -9.16 -3.79 -3.40
N GLU A 280 -9.37 -3.83 -2.10
CA GLU A 280 -8.98 -4.96 -1.26
C GLU A 280 -10.23 -5.73 -0.82
N SER A 281 -10.43 -6.94 -1.35
CA SER A 281 -11.65 -7.68 -1.06
C SER A 281 -11.46 -9.18 -1.20
N TRP A 282 -12.43 -9.95 -0.70
CA TRP A 282 -12.39 -11.41 -0.69
C TRP A 282 -13.74 -12.01 -1.06
N ALA A 283 -13.73 -13.30 -1.33
CA ALA A 283 -14.95 -14.08 -1.42
C ALA A 283 -15.51 -14.37 -0.01
N ARG A 284 -16.82 -14.57 0.05
CA ARG A 284 -17.53 -15.02 1.25
C ARG A 284 -18.35 -16.26 0.94
N GLN A 285 -18.35 -17.19 1.89
CA GLN A 285 -19.24 -18.35 1.87
C GLN A 285 -20.70 -17.94 2.14
N THR A 286 -21.62 -18.46 1.33
CA THR A 286 -23.07 -18.30 1.50
C THR A 286 -23.66 -19.46 2.28
N GLU A 287 -24.91 -19.31 2.74
CA GLU A 287 -25.65 -20.37 3.43
C GLU A 287 -25.99 -21.56 2.50
N GLU A 288 -25.91 -21.36 1.18
CA GLU A 288 -26.15 -22.38 0.15
C GLU A 288 -24.85 -23.07 -0.31
N ASP A 289 -23.78 -23.02 0.49
CA ASP A 289 -22.46 -23.58 0.19
C ASP A 289 -21.80 -23.02 -1.10
N GLY A 290 -22.19 -21.81 -1.52
CA GLY A 290 -21.58 -21.08 -2.64
C GLY A 290 -20.61 -19.98 -2.19
N LEU A 291 -19.84 -19.44 -3.13
CA LEU A 291 -19.01 -18.25 -2.92
C LEU A 291 -19.64 -17.04 -3.64
N VAL A 292 -19.62 -15.89 -2.98
CA VAL A 292 -19.99 -14.59 -3.55
C VAL A 292 -18.83 -13.61 -3.36
N GLY A 293 -18.61 -12.74 -4.34
CA GLY A 293 -17.47 -11.82 -4.35
C GLY A 293 -16.18 -12.49 -4.81
N GLY A 294 -15.05 -11.98 -4.33
CA GLY A 294 -13.72 -12.44 -4.71
C GLY A 294 -12.66 -11.37 -4.48
N PRO A 295 -11.39 -11.68 -4.76
CA PRO A 295 -10.32 -10.71 -4.86
C PRO A 295 -10.68 -9.61 -5.85
N SER A 296 -10.31 -8.37 -5.56
CA SER A 296 -10.48 -7.26 -6.50
C SER A 296 -9.16 -6.83 -7.13
N GLY A 297 -9.28 -6.26 -8.33
CA GLY A 297 -8.19 -5.74 -9.13
C GLY A 297 -7.87 -4.27 -8.88
N ILE A 298 -7.19 -3.68 -9.86
CA ILE A 298 -6.93 -2.24 -9.96
C ILE A 298 -7.77 -1.69 -11.11
N ASP A 299 -8.72 -0.82 -10.81
CA ASP A 299 -9.48 -0.10 -11.82
C ASP A 299 -8.67 1.09 -12.35
N LEU A 300 -8.64 1.26 -13.67
CA LEU A 300 -8.00 2.39 -14.35
C LEU A 300 -9.07 3.38 -14.82
N TRP A 301 -8.86 4.66 -14.51
CA TRP A 301 -9.78 5.76 -14.80
C TRP A 301 -9.05 6.88 -15.53
N ASP A 302 -9.61 7.33 -16.66
CA ASP A 302 -9.21 8.59 -17.29
C ASP A 302 -9.70 9.75 -16.42
N ILE A 303 -8.74 10.55 -15.96
CA ILE A 303 -8.96 11.75 -15.16
C ILE A 303 -8.27 12.97 -15.80
N SER A 304 -8.07 12.95 -17.12
CA SER A 304 -7.58 14.11 -17.88
C SER A 304 -8.42 15.36 -17.62
N ASP A 305 -9.71 15.17 -17.33
CA ASP A 305 -10.53 16.12 -16.57
C ASP A 305 -10.88 15.49 -15.20
N PRO A 306 -10.25 15.92 -14.10
CA PRO A 306 -10.49 15.33 -12.79
C PRO A 306 -11.91 15.59 -12.27
N THR A 307 -12.68 16.51 -12.88
CA THR A 307 -14.07 16.76 -12.49
C THR A 307 -15.05 15.77 -13.11
N THR A 308 -14.63 15.00 -14.11
CA THR A 308 -15.44 13.99 -14.79
C THR A 308 -14.65 12.70 -15.06
N PRO A 309 -14.30 11.92 -14.02
CA PRO A 309 -13.58 10.66 -14.19
C PRO A 309 -14.34 9.65 -15.06
N GLU A 310 -13.65 8.99 -15.99
CA GLU A 310 -14.23 7.95 -16.85
C GLU A 310 -13.51 6.62 -16.67
N ARG A 311 -14.25 5.55 -16.35
CA ARG A 311 -13.66 4.22 -16.14
C ARG A 311 -13.21 3.62 -17.47
N LEU A 312 -11.97 3.16 -17.54
CA LEU A 312 -11.38 2.51 -18.72
C LEU A 312 -11.47 0.99 -18.63
N THR A 313 -10.79 0.40 -17.65
CA THR A 313 -10.65 -1.06 -17.52
C THR A 313 -10.26 -1.47 -16.11
N THR A 314 -10.09 -2.78 -15.89
CA THR A 314 -9.55 -3.36 -14.65
C THR A 314 -8.38 -4.26 -14.97
N ILE A 315 -7.29 -4.10 -14.22
CA ILE A 315 -6.25 -5.13 -14.12
C ILE A 315 -6.73 -6.18 -13.12
N GLU A 316 -7.08 -7.35 -13.63
CA GLU A 316 -7.66 -8.43 -12.84
C GLU A 316 -6.65 -9.02 -11.83
N PRO A 317 -7.12 -9.38 -10.62
CA PRO A 317 -6.29 -10.04 -9.63
C PRO A 317 -5.90 -11.45 -10.08
N PRO A 318 -4.75 -11.99 -9.61
CA PRO A 318 -4.46 -13.41 -9.74
C PRO A 318 -5.59 -14.30 -9.22
N THR A 319 -5.89 -15.37 -9.95
CA THR A 319 -6.91 -16.34 -9.57
C THR A 319 -6.40 -17.29 -8.48
N THR A 320 -7.29 -17.67 -7.57
CA THR A 320 -7.03 -18.61 -6.48
C THR A 320 -8.24 -19.52 -6.28
N ASP A 321 -7.98 -20.78 -5.90
CA ASP A 321 -9.02 -21.76 -5.57
C ASP A 321 -9.58 -21.55 -4.15
N ASN A 322 -8.95 -20.69 -3.33
CA ASN A 322 -9.41 -20.35 -2.00
C ASN A 322 -9.47 -18.82 -1.78
N PRO A 323 -10.40 -18.11 -2.45
CA PRO A 323 -10.47 -16.65 -2.47
C PRO A 323 -11.04 -15.99 -1.21
N VAL A 324 -11.31 -16.75 -0.15
CA VAL A 324 -11.92 -16.19 1.08
C VAL A 324 -10.89 -15.46 1.94
N TYR A 325 -11.36 -14.64 2.88
CA TYR A 325 -10.49 -13.87 3.80
C TYR A 325 -9.48 -14.75 4.56
N GLY A 326 -9.85 -15.97 4.97
CA GLY A 326 -8.94 -16.93 5.60
C GLY A 326 -8.14 -17.81 4.62
N GLY A 327 -8.18 -17.50 3.32
CA GLY A 327 -7.57 -18.28 2.25
C GLY A 327 -6.29 -17.67 1.70
N VAL A 328 -6.08 -17.82 0.39
CA VAL A 328 -4.89 -17.30 -0.31
C VAL A 328 -5.18 -15.91 -0.85
N TRP A 329 -4.37 -14.94 -0.47
CA TRP A 329 -4.63 -13.54 -0.76
C TRP A 329 -4.03 -13.14 -2.09
N THR A 330 -4.90 -12.68 -3.00
CA THR A 330 -4.52 -12.30 -4.35
C THR A 330 -5.15 -10.98 -4.80
N THR A 331 -5.78 -10.24 -3.88
CA THR A 331 -6.37 -8.92 -4.16
C THR A 331 -5.27 -7.88 -4.30
N ALA A 332 -5.56 -6.78 -5.02
CA ALA A 332 -4.62 -5.67 -5.15
C ALA A 332 -4.28 -5.06 -3.78
N HIS A 333 -3.02 -4.69 -3.59
CA HIS A 333 -2.58 -3.86 -2.47
C HIS A 333 -1.98 -2.55 -3.01
N ASN A 334 -0.67 -2.29 -2.85
CA ASN A 334 -0.06 -1.06 -3.34
C ASN A 334 0.41 -1.22 -4.80
N PHE A 335 0.36 -0.12 -5.54
CA PHE A 335 0.88 -0.06 -6.91
C PHE A 335 1.47 1.31 -7.22
N GLU A 336 2.26 1.39 -8.28
CA GLU A 336 2.92 2.63 -8.69
C GLU A 336 2.83 2.79 -10.20
N PHE A 337 2.51 4.01 -10.65
CA PHE A 337 2.71 4.45 -12.02
C PHE A 337 4.10 5.07 -12.20
N ARG A 338 4.83 4.65 -13.24
CA ARG A 338 6.07 5.32 -13.70
C ARG A 338 6.13 5.33 -15.22
N GLY A 339 5.94 6.51 -15.81
CA GLY A 339 5.75 6.63 -17.25
C GLY A 339 4.62 5.72 -17.74
N GLU A 340 4.90 4.90 -18.76
CA GLU A 340 3.93 3.94 -19.34
C GLU A 340 3.95 2.58 -18.63
N ARG A 341 4.35 2.51 -17.36
CA ARG A 341 4.44 1.27 -16.58
C ARG A 341 3.63 1.34 -15.30
N LEU A 342 2.98 0.24 -14.95
CA LEU A 342 2.35 0.01 -13.65
C LEU A 342 3.03 -1.18 -12.95
N TYR A 343 3.49 -0.97 -11.72
CA TYR A 343 4.04 -1.99 -10.83
C TYR A 343 3.02 -2.27 -9.74
N SER A 344 2.66 -3.53 -9.48
CA SER A 344 1.61 -3.86 -8.50
C SER A 344 1.96 -5.07 -7.64
N SER A 345 1.58 -4.99 -6.37
CA SER A 345 1.62 -6.08 -5.40
C SER A 345 0.24 -6.70 -5.20
N TRP A 346 0.23 -8.02 -4.94
CA TRP A 346 -0.98 -8.84 -4.89
C TRP A 346 -0.94 -9.82 -3.72
N TYR A 347 -0.37 -9.45 -2.56
CA TYR A 347 -0.14 -10.38 -1.46
C TYR A 347 0.55 -11.68 -1.94
N GLN A 348 0.00 -12.85 -1.63
CA GLN A 348 0.51 -14.15 -2.09
C GLN A 348 0.36 -14.34 -3.60
N GLY A 349 -0.49 -13.55 -4.25
CA GLY A 349 -0.60 -13.42 -5.70
C GLY A 349 0.68 -12.91 -6.38
N GLY A 350 1.64 -12.35 -5.62
CA GLY A 350 2.95 -11.97 -6.15
C GLY A 350 3.07 -10.51 -6.54
N VAL A 351 3.98 -10.23 -7.48
CA VAL A 351 4.19 -8.92 -8.10
C VAL A 351 3.97 -8.98 -9.60
N LYS A 352 3.41 -7.92 -10.17
CA LYS A 352 3.20 -7.79 -11.61
C LYS A 352 3.73 -6.46 -12.13
N ARG A 353 4.12 -6.45 -13.40
CA ARG A 353 4.35 -5.22 -14.16
C ARG A 353 3.50 -5.22 -15.42
N HIS A 354 2.86 -4.09 -15.72
CA HIS A 354 2.06 -3.90 -16.92
C HIS A 354 2.60 -2.76 -17.76
N ASP A 355 2.52 -2.90 -19.09
CA ASP A 355 2.56 -1.79 -20.05
C ASP A 355 1.17 -1.14 -20.06
N ILE A 356 1.12 0.16 -19.83
CA ILE A 356 -0.12 0.95 -19.79
C ILE A 356 -0.10 2.08 -20.84
N SER A 357 0.72 1.95 -21.89
CA SER A 357 0.72 2.90 -23.02
C SER A 357 -0.64 2.98 -23.72
N ASP A 358 -1.44 1.91 -23.64
CA ASP A 358 -2.89 1.92 -23.85
C ASP A 358 -3.60 1.53 -22.53
N PRO A 359 -4.04 2.50 -21.71
CA PRO A 359 -4.64 2.20 -20.41
C PRO A 359 -6.02 1.54 -20.51
N SER A 360 -6.64 1.50 -21.70
CA SER A 360 -7.87 0.71 -21.91
C SER A 360 -7.58 -0.78 -22.14
N ASN A 361 -6.34 -1.13 -22.47
CA ASN A 361 -5.90 -2.50 -22.73
C ASN A 361 -4.46 -2.74 -22.20
N PRO A 362 -4.27 -2.72 -20.87
CA PRO A 362 -2.96 -2.93 -20.26
C PRO A 362 -2.41 -4.31 -20.59
N GLU A 363 -1.12 -4.37 -20.93
CA GLU A 363 -0.42 -5.62 -21.28
C GLU A 363 0.44 -6.09 -20.10
N GLU A 364 0.19 -7.30 -19.59
CA GLU A 364 1.04 -7.91 -18.57
C GLU A 364 2.42 -8.21 -19.17
N LEU A 365 3.47 -7.58 -18.63
CA LEU A 365 4.85 -7.77 -19.06
C LEU A 365 5.56 -8.86 -18.26
N THR A 366 5.15 -9.04 -17.01
CA THR A 366 5.80 -9.92 -16.03
C THR A 366 4.85 -10.20 -14.87
N TRP A 367 4.88 -11.44 -14.40
CA TRP A 367 4.26 -11.86 -13.15
C TRP A 367 5.18 -12.86 -12.43
N TRP A 368 5.53 -12.56 -11.17
CA TRP A 368 6.28 -13.46 -10.31
C TRP A 368 5.54 -13.69 -9.00
N ARG A 369 5.53 -14.93 -8.50
CA ARG A 369 4.93 -15.29 -7.21
C ARG A 369 5.63 -16.47 -6.54
N ASP A 370 5.57 -16.49 -5.22
CA ASP A 370 5.95 -17.62 -4.38
C ASP A 370 5.05 -17.61 -3.11
N PRO A 371 3.82 -18.15 -3.19
CA PRO A 371 2.81 -17.98 -2.13
C PRO A 371 3.15 -18.73 -0.83
N ASP A 372 4.14 -19.64 -0.86
CA ASP A 372 4.64 -20.37 0.31
C ASP A 372 5.70 -19.57 1.08
N ALA A 373 6.33 -18.58 0.44
CA ALA A 373 7.42 -17.79 1.02
C ALA A 373 7.11 -16.28 1.12
N ALA A 374 6.21 -15.75 0.29
CA ALA A 374 5.99 -14.32 0.16
C ALA A 374 4.52 -13.92 0.00
N SER A 375 4.20 -12.77 0.56
CA SER A 375 2.95 -12.04 0.52
C SER A 375 3.25 -10.54 0.38
N PHE A 376 3.20 -10.02 -0.84
CA PHE A 376 3.68 -8.67 -1.16
C PHE A 376 2.73 -7.54 -0.74
N TRP A 377 3.31 -6.49 -0.16
CA TRP A 377 2.64 -5.27 0.29
C TRP A 377 2.85 -4.12 -0.70
N THR A 378 4.08 -3.87 -1.14
CA THR A 378 4.43 -2.78 -2.07
C THR A 378 5.20 -3.30 -3.28
N ALA A 379 5.08 -2.61 -4.42
CA ALA A 379 5.96 -2.75 -5.59
C ALA A 379 6.26 -1.35 -6.15
N GLN A 380 7.54 -0.96 -6.23
CA GLN A 380 7.97 0.35 -6.71
C GLN A 380 9.22 0.25 -7.58
N LEU A 381 9.29 1.08 -8.62
CA LEU A 381 10.46 1.22 -9.47
C LEU A 381 11.66 1.74 -8.66
N ALA A 382 12.81 1.09 -8.80
CA ALA A 382 14.05 1.53 -8.18
C ALA A 382 14.90 2.28 -9.21
N VAL A 383 15.53 1.56 -10.13
CA VAL A 383 16.33 2.15 -11.22
C VAL A 383 15.67 1.80 -12.55
N PRO A 384 15.15 2.78 -13.31
CA PRO A 384 14.43 2.53 -14.57
C PRO A 384 15.22 1.67 -15.56
N GLY A 385 14.61 0.57 -16.02
CA GLY A 385 15.24 -0.38 -16.94
C GLY A 385 16.29 -1.30 -16.31
N GLU A 386 16.51 -1.21 -15.00
CA GLU A 386 17.44 -2.06 -14.25
C GLU A 386 16.69 -2.85 -13.17
N THR A 387 16.06 -2.16 -12.21
CA THR A 387 15.47 -2.78 -11.03
C THR A 387 14.17 -2.14 -10.56
N PHE A 388 13.30 -2.97 -9.97
CA PHE A 388 12.24 -2.51 -9.07
C PHE A 388 12.29 -3.34 -7.77
N VAL A 389 11.67 -2.84 -6.71
CA VAL A 389 11.65 -3.48 -5.40
C VAL A 389 10.24 -3.82 -4.98
N ALA A 390 10.12 -4.84 -4.13
CA ALA A 390 8.86 -5.17 -3.49
C ALA A 390 9.07 -5.58 -2.05
N SER A 391 8.21 -5.09 -1.17
CA SER A 391 8.18 -5.52 0.23
C SER A 391 7.25 -6.71 0.39
N ASP A 392 7.71 -7.69 1.14
CA ASP A 392 6.96 -8.85 1.57
C ASP A 392 6.63 -8.73 3.07
N MET A 393 5.40 -9.05 3.45
CA MET A 393 4.96 -9.03 4.84
C MET A 393 5.15 -10.37 5.58
N GLY A 394 5.69 -11.40 4.91
CA GLY A 394 5.95 -12.72 5.45
C GLY A 394 4.78 -13.70 5.30
N VAL A 395 5.12 -15.00 5.23
CA VAL A 395 4.19 -16.14 5.23
C VAL A 395 4.68 -17.19 6.26
N PRO A 396 3.97 -17.42 7.39
CA PRO A 396 2.77 -16.71 7.85
C PRO A 396 3.06 -15.24 8.13
N ARG A 397 2.00 -14.42 8.19
CA ARG A 397 2.13 -12.96 8.34
C ARG A 397 3.04 -12.57 9.49
N GLY A 398 3.99 -11.69 9.20
CA GLY A 398 4.95 -11.18 10.16
C GLY A 398 6.17 -12.09 10.40
N GLU A 399 6.23 -13.25 9.76
CA GLU A 399 7.40 -14.15 9.83
C GLU A 399 8.08 -14.24 8.47
N GLY A 400 9.41 -14.05 8.45
CA GLY A 400 10.19 -14.16 7.21
C GLY A 400 9.98 -13.00 6.23
N ALA A 401 9.58 -11.82 6.72
CA ALA A 401 9.40 -10.62 5.90
C ALA A 401 10.71 -10.15 5.27
N GLU A 402 10.70 -9.85 3.97
CA GLU A 402 11.87 -9.45 3.19
C GLU A 402 11.60 -8.26 2.26
N ILE A 403 12.68 -7.60 1.82
CA ILE A 403 12.67 -6.74 0.63
C ILE A 403 13.30 -7.51 -0.53
N TYR A 404 12.56 -7.65 -1.61
CA TYR A 404 13.00 -8.28 -2.84
C TYR A 404 13.44 -7.23 -3.86
N VAL A 405 14.50 -7.53 -4.60
CA VAL A 405 14.95 -6.72 -5.75
C VAL A 405 14.72 -7.53 -7.03
N PHE A 406 13.97 -6.97 -7.96
CA PHE A 406 13.56 -7.60 -9.21
C PHE A 406 14.17 -6.91 -10.43
N PRO A 407 14.39 -7.63 -11.54
CA PRO A 407 14.73 -7.03 -12.82
C PRO A 407 13.61 -6.18 -13.40
N ASP A 408 13.93 -4.98 -13.89
CA ASP A 408 12.98 -4.14 -14.62
C ASP A 408 12.97 -4.42 -16.14
N HIS A 409 12.61 -5.65 -16.52
CA HIS A 409 12.35 -6.01 -17.92
C HIS A 409 11.26 -7.08 -18.04
N ALA A 410 10.66 -7.23 -19.23
CA ALA A 410 9.65 -8.26 -19.48
C ALA A 410 10.24 -9.67 -19.34
N GLY A 411 9.44 -10.65 -18.92
CA GLY A 411 9.89 -12.02 -18.76
C GLY A 411 8.90 -12.91 -18.01
N ASP A 412 9.05 -14.21 -18.22
CA ASP A 412 8.19 -15.24 -17.65
C ASP A 412 8.91 -15.99 -16.52
N GLN A 413 8.23 -16.20 -15.40
CA GLN A 413 8.69 -17.09 -14.34
C GLN A 413 8.61 -18.55 -14.82
N GLU A 414 9.67 -19.35 -14.62
CA GLU A 414 9.59 -20.79 -14.86
C GLU A 414 8.70 -21.46 -13.83
N ASN A 415 7.81 -22.35 -14.30
CA ASN A 415 7.03 -23.25 -13.44
C ASN A 415 6.41 -22.54 -12.23
N PRO A 416 5.63 -21.46 -12.45
CA PRO A 416 5.19 -20.62 -11.36
C PRO A 416 4.23 -21.39 -10.44
N PRO A 417 4.40 -21.32 -9.12
CA PRO A 417 3.63 -22.12 -8.17
C PRO A 417 2.12 -21.83 -8.27
N SER A 418 1.29 -22.82 -7.92
CA SER A 418 -0.16 -22.64 -7.90
C SER A 418 -0.58 -21.78 -6.71
N LEU A 419 -1.58 -20.93 -6.90
CA LEU A 419 -2.22 -20.16 -5.84
C LEU A 419 -3.31 -21.01 -5.18
N THR A 420 -2.87 -22.12 -4.59
CA THR A 420 -3.69 -23.12 -3.91
C THR A 420 -3.30 -23.16 -2.44
N ASN A 421 -4.18 -23.65 -1.56
CA ASN A 421 -3.81 -23.85 -0.16
C ASN A 421 -2.52 -24.67 -0.07
N GLY A 422 -1.48 -24.13 0.58
CA GLY A 422 -0.28 -24.85 0.97
C GLY A 422 -0.60 -25.91 2.03
N THR A 423 -1.26 -26.99 1.63
CA THR A 423 -1.32 -28.28 2.35
C THR A 423 -1.54 -29.41 1.35
N SER A 424 -0.59 -29.60 0.44
CA SER A 424 -0.35 -30.91 -0.17
C SER A 424 1.00 -31.43 0.30
N MET A 425 1.05 -31.93 1.54
CA MET A 425 1.86 -33.11 1.80
C MET A 425 1.19 -34.28 1.10
N ASP A 426 1.49 -34.48 -0.18
CA ASP A 426 1.39 -35.79 -0.78
C ASP A 426 2.80 -36.29 -1.11
N GLY A 427 3.06 -37.51 -0.66
CA GLY A 427 4.39 -38.07 -0.51
C GLY A 427 5.05 -38.39 -1.84
N GLY A 428 6.18 -37.75 -2.09
CA GLY A 428 7.22 -38.21 -3.01
C GLY A 428 8.53 -38.36 -2.24
N SER A 429 8.83 -39.57 -1.81
CA SER A 429 10.04 -39.94 -1.09
C SER A 429 11.31 -39.51 -1.84
N ASP A 430 12.20 -38.79 -1.16
CA ASP A 430 13.62 -39.17 -1.17
C ASP A 430 14.30 -38.85 0.16
N VAL A 431 14.99 -39.87 0.62
CA VAL A 431 15.57 -40.04 1.95
C VAL A 431 16.92 -39.33 2.02
N VAL A 432 17.11 -38.46 3.01
CA VAL A 432 18.44 -38.32 3.65
C VAL A 432 18.29 -38.34 5.16
N THR A 433 19.01 -39.30 5.73
CA THR A 433 18.95 -39.80 7.10
C THR A 433 19.73 -38.91 8.08
N ALA A 434 19.19 -38.70 9.28
CA ALA A 434 20.01 -38.50 10.48
C ALA A 434 19.38 -39.23 11.68
N THR A 435 20.22 -40.06 12.30
CA THR A 435 19.96 -41.09 13.34
C THR A 435 19.88 -40.46 14.76
N PRO A 436 19.27 -41.12 15.78
CA PRO A 436 18.47 -40.47 16.83
C PRO A 436 19.05 -40.46 18.26
N THR A 437 18.22 -39.96 19.22
CA THR A 437 17.97 -40.35 20.65
C THR A 437 18.50 -39.39 21.75
N PRO A 438 17.92 -39.28 22.99
CA PRO A 438 16.56 -39.61 23.52
C PRO A 438 15.83 -38.49 24.33
N ASN A 439 14.53 -38.76 24.57
CA ASN A 439 13.52 -38.11 25.42
C ASN A 439 13.86 -37.78 26.89
N ALA A 440 13.23 -36.71 27.41
CA ALA A 440 12.25 -36.64 28.52
C ALA A 440 12.12 -35.14 28.92
N SER A 441 10.99 -34.53 29.32
CA SER A 441 9.75 -35.00 29.96
C SER A 441 8.66 -33.92 29.83
N ASP A 442 7.41 -34.38 29.93
CA ASP A 442 6.15 -33.62 29.87
C ASP A 442 6.06 -32.42 30.81
N THR A 443 5.45 -31.33 30.33
CA THR A 443 4.65 -30.42 31.17
C THR A 443 3.51 -29.87 30.33
N GLU A 444 2.29 -30.24 30.71
CA GLU A 444 1.04 -29.69 30.18
C GLU A 444 0.99 -28.16 30.41
N SER A 445 0.84 -27.40 29.32
CA SER A 445 0.33 -26.03 29.39
C SER A 445 -0.94 -25.95 28.54
N GLN A 446 -2.02 -25.55 29.21
CA GLN A 446 -3.33 -25.31 28.64
C GLN A 446 -3.24 -24.23 27.55
N SER A 447 -3.57 -24.60 26.32
CA SER A 447 -3.79 -23.66 25.23
C SER A 447 -5.17 -23.04 25.35
N THR A 448 -5.22 -21.76 25.72
CA THR A 448 -6.39 -20.90 25.48
C THR A 448 -6.42 -20.57 23.99
N PRO A 449 -7.53 -20.76 23.26
CA PRO A 449 -7.59 -20.40 21.86
C PRO A 449 -7.72 -18.87 21.73
N THR A 450 -6.69 -18.21 21.19
CA THR A 450 -6.80 -16.84 20.67
C THR A 450 -7.53 -16.90 19.33
N SER A 451 -8.67 -16.21 19.26
CA SER A 451 -9.38 -15.98 18.01
C SER A 451 -8.82 -14.73 17.35
N ASP A 452 -7.69 -14.87 16.65
CA ASP A 452 -7.07 -13.78 15.90
C ASP A 452 -7.48 -13.88 14.43
N ALA A 453 -8.40 -13.01 14.04
CA ALA A 453 -8.67 -12.69 12.65
C ALA A 453 -8.80 -11.17 12.55
N ASP A 454 -7.66 -10.49 12.69
CA ASP A 454 -7.53 -9.06 12.38
C ASP A 454 -7.52 -8.89 10.85
N ALA A 455 -8.39 -8.00 10.35
CA ALA A 455 -8.33 -7.49 8.99
C ALA A 455 -7.12 -6.53 8.85
N PRO A 456 -6.34 -6.57 7.76
CA PRO A 456 -5.54 -5.42 7.32
C PRO A 456 -6.53 -4.27 7.15
N GLY A 457 -6.20 -3.12 7.70
CA GLY A 457 -7.16 -2.02 7.82
C GLY A 457 -8.27 -2.30 8.83
N PHE A 458 -7.97 -2.21 10.14
CA PHE A 458 -8.89 -2.27 11.30
C PHE A 458 -9.30 -3.66 11.82
N GLY A 459 -8.74 -4.01 12.98
CA GLY A 459 -9.13 -5.18 13.78
C GLY A 459 -10.56 -5.11 14.34
N VAL A 460 -11.08 -6.27 14.73
CA VAL A 460 -12.49 -6.59 15.05
C VAL A 460 -13.14 -5.74 16.17
N GLY A 461 -12.39 -4.86 16.84
CA GLY A 461 -12.85 -4.12 18.02
C GLY A 461 -13.57 -2.78 17.75
N VAL A 462 -13.43 -2.18 16.56
CA VAL A 462 -13.76 -0.75 16.37
C VAL A 462 -15.28 -0.47 16.35
N GLY A 463 -16.10 -1.37 15.78
CA GLY A 463 -17.55 -1.16 15.69
C GLY A 463 -18.28 -1.16 17.04
N LEU A 464 -17.81 -1.96 18.01
CA LEU A 464 -18.50 -2.15 19.29
C LEU A 464 -17.91 -1.33 20.44
N THR A 465 -16.62 -0.96 20.39
CA THR A 465 -15.99 -0.15 21.45
C THR A 465 -16.17 1.36 21.27
N ALA A 466 -16.38 1.85 20.03
CA ALA A 466 -16.61 3.27 19.76
C ALA A 466 -17.88 3.83 20.44
N LEU A 467 -18.92 3.00 20.62
CA LEU A 467 -20.12 3.35 21.40
C LEU A 467 -19.80 3.60 22.89
N GLY A 468 -18.77 2.94 23.45
CA GLY A 468 -18.34 3.11 24.83
C GLY A 468 -17.58 4.43 25.07
N LEU A 469 -16.71 4.82 24.14
CA LEU A 469 -15.89 6.04 24.26
C LEU A 469 -16.69 7.32 24.00
N ALA A 470 -17.66 7.28 23.07
CA ALA A 470 -18.60 8.39 22.87
C ALA A 470 -19.52 8.61 24.10
N GLY A 471 -19.92 7.51 24.77
CA GLY A 471 -20.70 7.58 26.01
C GLY A 471 -19.94 8.20 27.18
N TRP A 472 -18.63 7.99 27.27
CA TRP A 472 -17.80 8.55 28.36
C TRP A 472 -17.55 10.06 28.19
N ARG A 473 -17.27 10.54 26.98
CA ARG A 473 -17.08 11.99 26.71
C ARG A 473 -18.37 12.81 26.80
N LEU A 474 -19.54 12.22 26.56
CA LEU A 474 -20.84 12.89 26.75
C LEU A 474 -21.29 12.98 28.21
N ALA A 475 -20.78 12.11 29.09
CA ALA A 475 -21.10 12.13 30.52
C ALA A 475 -20.34 13.24 31.27
N ASP A 476 -19.12 13.57 30.85
CA ASP A 476 -18.30 14.61 31.51
C ASP A 476 -18.77 16.03 31.21
N ARG A 477 -19.38 16.29 30.04
CA ARG A 477 -19.95 17.60 29.70
C ARG A 477 -21.29 17.93 30.40
N ARG A 478 -21.81 17.04 31.25
CA ARG A 478 -23.02 17.28 32.06
C ARG A 478 -22.74 17.53 33.54
N ARG A 479 -21.48 17.73 33.94
CA ARG A 479 -21.09 17.97 35.34
C ARG A 479 -20.37 19.29 35.61
N GLU A 480 -20.38 20.23 34.67
CA GLU A 480 -19.95 21.63 34.92
C GLU A 480 -21.11 22.62 34.74
#